data_AF-A0AA37HPS9-F1
#
_entry.id   AF-A0AA37HPS9-F1
#
_cell.length_a   1.000
_cell.length_b   1.000
_cell.length_c   1.000
_cell.angle_alpha   90.00
_cell.angle_beta   90.00
_cell.angle_gamma   90.00
#
_symmetry.space_group_name_H-M   'P 1'
#
loop_
_entity.id
_entity.type
_entity.pdbx_description
1 polymer ?
#
loop_
_entity_poly.entity_id
_entity_poly.type
_entity_poly.pdbx_seq_one_letter_code
_entity_poly.pdbx_strand_id
1 'polypeptide(L)' 'MRREIRPFHTAGSPLVAAVAVGRVPEASARIAASHLAALQVSVRIGELSPLQAALQAAEAVEYATGTLEVLYV' A
#
# COMPACT_ATOMS: atom_id res chain seq x y z
N MET A 1 6.91 -4.94 -27.49
CA MET A 1 5.65 -4.61 -26.79
C MET A 1 5.95 -3.59 -25.70
N ARG A 2 5.53 -2.33 -25.85
CA ARG A 2 5.60 -1.34 -24.76
C ARG A 2 4.39 -1.55 -23.86
N ARG A 3 4.59 -2.02 -22.63
CA ARG A 3 3.52 -2.06 -21.62
C ARG A 3 3.17 -0.62 -21.27
N GLU A 4 1.97 -0.17 -21.62
CA GLU A 4 1.45 1.11 -21.18
C GLU A 4 1.44 1.16 -19.64
N ILE A 5 2.16 2.14 -19.09
CA ILE A 5 2.29 2.35 -17.65
C ILE A 5 1.01 3.06 -17.22
N ARG A 6 0.04 2.34 -16.67
CA ARG A 6 -1.06 3.00 -15.95
C ARG A 6 -0.55 3.40 -14.56
N PRO A 7 -0.53 4.70 -14.23
CA PRO A 7 -0.24 5.13 -12.86
C PRO A 7 -1.27 4.54 -11.91
N PHE A 8 -0.87 4.33 -10.66
CA PHE A 8 -1.80 3.89 -9.61
C PHE A 8 -2.87 4.95 -9.42
N HIS A 9 -4.09 4.64 -9.84
CA HIS A 9 -5.21 5.55 -9.71
C HIS A 9 -5.67 5.52 -8.26
N THR A 10 -5.41 6.60 -7.51
CA THR A 10 -5.82 6.72 -6.10
C THR A 10 -7.34 6.82 -5.96
N ALA A 11 -8.05 7.26 -7.00
CA ALA A 11 -9.51 7.23 -7.01
C ALA A 11 -9.98 5.77 -7.08
N GLY A 12 -10.61 5.30 -5.99
CA GLY A 12 -11.03 3.90 -5.80
C GLY A 12 -10.14 3.09 -4.86
N SER A 13 -9.04 3.67 -4.33
CA SER A 13 -8.21 2.98 -3.34
C SER A 13 -9.00 2.75 -2.04
N PRO A 14 -9.01 1.53 -1.49
CA PRO A 14 -9.69 1.24 -0.22
C PRO A 14 -9.12 2.07 0.94
N LEU A 15 -7.86 2.50 0.86
CA LEU A 15 -7.25 3.44 1.82
C LEU A 15 -7.88 4.84 1.76
N VAL A 16 -8.15 5.35 0.55
CA VAL A 16 -8.79 6.66 0.37
C VAL A 16 -10.23 6.63 0.89
N ALA A 17 -10.95 5.54 0.63
CA ALA A 17 -12.28 5.33 1.19
C ALA A 17 -12.25 5.25 2.74
N ALA A 18 -11.27 4.55 3.31
CA ALA A 18 -11.13 4.40 4.76
C ALA A 18 -10.78 5.73 5.47
N VAL A 19 -9.97 6.59 4.85
CA VAL A 19 -9.70 7.96 5.35
C VAL A 19 -10.96 8.81 5.30
N ALA A 20 -11.70 8.77 4.19
CA ALA A 20 -12.92 9.59 4.02
C ALA A 20 -14.00 9.28 5.07
N VAL A 21 -14.04 8.06 5.60
CA VAL A 21 -14.96 7.66 6.68
C VAL A 21 -14.34 7.69 8.08
N GLY A 22 -13.13 8.27 8.23
CA GLY A 22 -12.46 8.47 9.52
C GLY A 22 -11.92 7.19 10.19
N ARG A 23 -11.83 6.08 9.47
CA ARG A 23 -11.31 4.80 10.00
C ARG A 23 -9.78 4.72 9.99
N VAL A 24 -9.12 5.55 9.19
CA VAL A 24 -7.68 5.59 9.03
C VAL A 24 -7.22 7.06 9.10
N PRO A 25 -6.20 7.40 9.91
CA PRO A 25 -5.59 8.72 9.88
C PRO A 25 -4.99 9.02 8.50
N GLU A 26 -5.18 10.24 8.00
CA GLU A 26 -4.69 10.64 6.66
C GLU A 26 -3.17 10.44 6.50
N ALA A 27 -2.39 10.72 7.56
CA ALA A 27 -0.95 10.50 7.56
C ALA A 27 -0.58 9.03 7.34
N SER A 28 -1.26 8.10 8.03
CA SER A 28 -1.04 6.66 7.87
C SER A 28 -1.42 6.18 6.47
N ALA A 29 -2.50 6.72 5.89
CA ALA A 29 -2.89 6.40 4.51
C ALA A 29 -1.88 6.90 3.47
N ARG A 30 -1.29 8.09 3.66
CA ARG A 30 -0.22 8.59 2.77
C ARG A 30 1.02 7.72 2.82
N ILE A 31 1.42 7.27 4.02
CA ILE A 31 2.56 6.35 4.20
C ILE A 31 2.29 5.03 3.47
N ALA A 32 1.12 4.42 3.70
CA ALA A 32 0.76 3.16 3.05
C ALA A 32 0.69 3.30 1.51
N ALA A 33 0.12 4.39 0.99
CA ALA A 33 0.07 4.64 -0.45
C ALA A 33 1.49 4.79 -1.06
N SER A 34 2.40 5.47 -0.38
CA SER A 34 3.79 5.60 -0.80
C SER A 34 4.51 4.25 -0.81
N HIS A 35 4.29 3.43 0.23
CA HIS A 35 4.86 2.08 0.32
C HIS A 35 4.34 1.17 -0.81
N LEU A 36 3.03 1.16 -1.08
CA LEU A 36 2.44 0.39 -2.17
C LEU A 36 3.01 0.77 -3.54
N ALA A 37 3.27 2.06 -3.77
CA ALA A 37 3.91 2.52 -5.00
C ALA A 37 5.36 2.01 -5.14
N ALA A 38 6.12 1.98 -4.04
CA ALA A 38 7.47 1.43 -4.02
C ALA A 38 7.48 -0.08 -4.34
N LEU A 39 6.59 -0.86 -3.73
CA LEU A 39 6.45 -2.29 -3.97
C LEU A 39 6.17 -2.62 -5.43
N GLN A 40 5.34 -1.82 -6.10
CA GLN A 40 5.06 -1.98 -7.53
C GLN A 40 6.30 -1.77 -8.39
N VAL A 41 7.15 -0.80 -8.04
CA VAL A 41 8.41 -0.58 -8.74
C VAL A 41 9.32 -1.79 -8.55
N SER A 42 9.49 -2.28 -7.32
CA SER A 42 10.36 -3.42 -7.02
C SER A 42 9.91 -4.71 -7.71
N VAL A 43 8.60 -4.99 -7.78
CA VAL A 43 8.08 -6.12 -8.58
C VAL A 43 8.38 -5.95 -10.07
N ARG A 44 8.22 -4.72 -10.58
CA ARG A 44 8.43 -4.43 -12.00
C ARG A 44 9.89 -4.61 -12.43
N ILE A 45 10.85 -4.27 -11.58
CA ILE A 45 12.28 -4.43 -11.87
C ILE A 45 12.83 -5.80 -11.45
N GLY A 46 11.99 -6.67 -10.88
CA GLY A 46 12.35 -8.03 -10.50
C GLY A 46 13.13 -8.16 -9.20
N GLU A 47 13.23 -7.09 -8.41
CA GLU A 47 13.84 -7.12 -7.07
C GLU A 47 12.96 -7.86 -6.04
N LEU A 48 11.65 -7.84 -6.24
CA LEU A 48 10.67 -8.48 -5.38
C LEU A 48 9.77 -9.41 -6.20
N SER A 49 9.51 -10.62 -5.70
CA SER A 49 8.47 -11.45 -6.30
C SER A 49 7.08 -10.85 -6.05
N PRO A 50 6.08 -11.10 -6.92
CA PRO A 50 4.71 -10.65 -6.69
C PRO A 50 4.14 -11.12 -5.34
N LEU A 51 4.52 -12.33 -4.88
CA LEU A 51 4.07 -12.87 -3.61
C LEU A 51 4.63 -12.08 -2.42
N GLN A 52 5.93 -11.79 -2.43
CA GLN A 52 6.56 -11.01 -1.36
C GLN A 52 5.99 -9.58 -1.30
N ALA A 53 5.77 -8.96 -2.46
CA ALA A 53 5.16 -7.64 -2.51
C ALA A 53 3.71 -7.63 -2.00
N ALA A 54 2.94 -8.71 -2.24
CA ALA A 54 1.59 -8.83 -1.70
C ALA A 54 1.58 -8.96 -0.16
N LEU A 55 2.54 -9.69 0.42
CA LEU A 55 2.68 -9.80 1.87
C LEU A 55 3.06 -8.45 2.51
N GLN A 56 4.03 -7.73 1.92
CA GLN A 56 4.41 -6.39 2.40
C GLN A 56 3.29 -5.35 2.23
N ALA A 57 2.49 -5.48 1.17
CA ALA A 57 1.32 -4.65 0.96
C ALA A 57 0.25 -4.88 2.04
N ALA A 58 0.02 -6.14 2.45
CA ALA A 58 -0.91 -6.46 3.53
C ALA A 58 -0.47 -5.83 4.86
N GLU A 59 0.81 -5.96 5.21
CA GLU A 59 1.40 -5.37 6.42
C GLU A 59 1.26 -3.82 6.43
N ALA A 60 1.50 -3.17 5.29
CA ALA A 60 1.33 -1.72 5.17
C ALA A 60 -0.13 -1.26 5.36
N VAL A 61 -1.09 -2.07 4.90
CA VAL A 61 -2.52 -1.80 5.11
C VAL A 61 -2.90 -2.01 6.57
N GLU A 62 -2.44 -3.11 7.19
CA GLU A 62 -2.70 -3.41 8.60
C GLU A 62 -2.12 -2.34 9.54
N TYR A 63 -0.93 -1.83 9.24
CA TYR A 63 -0.36 -0.67 9.93
C TYR A 63 -1.25 0.56 9.79
N ALA A 64 -1.74 0.85 8.58
CA ALA A 64 -2.57 2.02 8.34
C ALA A 64 -3.94 1.94 9.03
N THR A 65 -4.53 0.75 9.10
CA THR A 65 -5.81 0.49 9.78
C THR A 65 -5.67 0.33 11.29
N GLY A 66 -4.46 0.33 11.84
CA GLY A 66 -4.21 0.09 13.26
C GLY A 66 -4.64 -1.30 13.72
N THR A 67 -4.79 -2.24 12.79
CA THR A 67 -5.11 -3.65 13.07
C THR A 67 -3.85 -4.47 13.30
N LEU A 68 -2.70 -3.95 12.91
CA LEU A 68 -1.42 -4.43 13.40
C LEU A 68 -1.31 -4.01 14.86
N GLU A 69 -1.57 -4.93 15.79
CA GLU A 69 -1.09 -4.78 17.16
C GLU A 69 0.43 -4.76 17.09
N VAL A 70 0.98 -3.56 17.08
CA VAL A 70 2.42 -3.36 17.14
C VAL A 70 2.86 -3.86 18.53
N LEU A 71 3.22 -5.14 18.63
CA LEU A 71 3.94 -5.73 19.76
C LEU A 71 5.36 -5.15 19.79
N TYR A 72 5.52 -3.84 20.01
CA TYR A 72 6.77 -3.29 20.51
C TYR A 72 6.74 -3.38 22.04
N VAL A 73 7.47 -4.37 22.56
CA VAL A 73 7.99 -4.41 23.93
C VAL A 73 9.20 -3.50 24.01
#